data_AF-A6TKD2-F1
#
_entry.id   AF-A6TKD2-F1
#
_cell.length_a   1.000
_cell.length_b   1.000
_cell.length_c   1.000
_cell.angle_alpha   90.00
_cell.angle_beta   90.00
_cell.angle_gamma   90.00
#
_symmetry.space_group_name_H-M   'P 1'
#
loop_
_entity.id
_entity.type
_entity.pdbx_description
1 polymer ?
#
loop_
_entity_poly.entity_id
_entity_poly.type
_entity_poly.pdbx_seq_one_letter_code
_entity_poly.pdbx_strand_id
1 'polypeptide(L)'
;METTVERVRAIASHLGGLPDSTIEIYIEDAKLEMNSMEFKASFKEKIMRYLTAHYATLDNPKIKSEKVDGLGAIAFSDSTSGKEGLKSTEYGQEVLRLLKKSNLSMLVTS
;
A
#
# COMPACT_ATOMS: atom_id res chain seq x y z
N MET A 1 -11.67 -11.73 -7.83
CA MET A 1 -10.26 -11.79 -8.28
C MET A 1 -9.39 -11.40 -7.10
N GLU A 2 -8.41 -12.22 -6.75
CA GLU A 2 -7.45 -11.93 -5.68
C GLU A 2 -6.13 -11.38 -6.26
N THR A 3 -5.37 -10.66 -5.45
CA THR A 3 -4.04 -10.13 -5.77
C THR A 3 -3.02 -11.26 -5.84
N THR A 4 -2.07 -11.16 -6.75
CA THR A 4 -0.94 -12.09 -6.88
C THR A 4 0.38 -11.34 -6.86
N VAL A 5 1.49 -12.05 -6.61
CA VAL A 5 2.86 -11.51 -6.61
C VAL A 5 3.16 -10.74 -7.91
N GLU A 6 2.82 -11.32 -9.05
CA GLU A 6 3.00 -10.70 -10.37
C GLU A 6 2.28 -9.35 -10.50
N ARG A 7 1.04 -9.27 -10.00
CA ARG A 7 0.23 -8.05 -10.07
C ARG A 7 0.79 -6.95 -9.17
N VAL A 8 1.36 -7.30 -8.02
CA VAL A 8 2.05 -6.36 -7.13
C VAL A 8 3.30 -5.81 -7.83
N ARG A 9 4.15 -6.70 -8.38
CA ARG A 9 5.35 -6.29 -9.13
C ARG A 9 5.03 -5.44 -10.35
N ALA A 10 3.89 -5.69 -11.01
CA ALA A 10 3.45 -4.90 -12.16
C ALA A 10 3.19 -3.43 -11.82
N ILE A 11 2.79 -3.11 -10.57
CA ILE A 11 2.61 -1.71 -10.12
C ILE A 11 3.82 -1.17 -9.36
N ALA A 12 4.67 -2.06 -8.84
CA ALA A 12 5.80 -1.75 -7.98
C ALA A 12 7.06 -2.48 -8.46
N SER A 13 7.61 -2.03 -9.57
CA SER A 13 8.75 -2.69 -10.25
C SER A 13 10.01 -2.78 -9.38
N HIS A 14 10.18 -1.86 -8.42
CA HIS A 14 11.30 -1.88 -7.47
C HIS A 14 11.26 -3.08 -6.51
N LEU A 15 10.11 -3.72 -6.34
CA LEU A 15 9.94 -4.95 -5.57
C LEU A 15 10.28 -6.21 -6.38
N GLY A 16 10.69 -6.07 -7.65
CA GLY A 16 10.98 -7.19 -8.55
C GLY A 16 12.09 -8.11 -8.04
N GLY A 17 12.99 -7.61 -7.19
CA GLY A 17 14.09 -8.39 -6.59
C GLY A 17 13.72 -9.15 -5.31
N LEU A 18 12.52 -8.95 -4.76
CA LEU A 18 12.09 -9.66 -3.54
C LEU A 18 11.68 -11.11 -3.86
N PRO A 19 11.93 -12.08 -2.97
CA PRO A 19 11.37 -13.42 -3.11
C PRO A 19 9.84 -13.42 -3.17
N ASP A 20 9.26 -14.37 -3.92
CA ASP A 20 7.80 -14.50 -4.03
C ASP A 20 7.15 -14.71 -2.65
N SER A 21 7.75 -15.55 -1.80
CA SER A 21 7.30 -15.80 -0.43
C SER A 21 7.25 -14.53 0.43
N THR A 22 8.17 -13.59 0.23
CA THR A 22 8.16 -12.31 0.94
C THR A 22 6.95 -11.46 0.50
N ILE A 23 6.64 -11.44 -0.80
CA ILE A 23 5.47 -10.71 -1.30
C ILE A 23 4.17 -11.38 -0.85
N GLU A 24 4.13 -12.71 -0.77
CA GLU A 24 2.99 -13.47 -0.25
C GLU A 24 2.65 -13.09 1.20
N ILE A 25 3.65 -12.94 2.08
CA ILE A 25 3.45 -12.47 3.46
C ILE A 25 2.74 -11.10 3.46
N TYR A 26 3.20 -10.14 2.65
CA TYR A 26 2.55 -8.83 2.55
C TYR A 26 1.14 -8.89 1.94
N ILE A 27 0.82 -9.91 1.14
CA ILE A 27 -0.54 -10.15 0.64
C ILE A 27 -1.44 -10.64 1.78
N GLU A 28 -0.94 -11.55 2.62
CA GLU A 28 -1.65 -12.05 3.79
C GLU A 28 -1.94 -10.94 4.79
N ASP A 29 -0.95 -10.11 5.10
CA ASP A 29 -1.11 -8.96 5.99
C ASP A 29 -2.14 -7.95 5.44
N ALA A 30 -2.04 -7.62 4.16
CA ALA A 30 -3.01 -6.73 3.51
C ALA A 30 -4.43 -7.30 3.53
N LYS A 31 -4.58 -8.62 3.35
CA LYS A 31 -5.88 -9.30 3.43
C LYS A 31 -6.47 -9.23 4.83
N LEU A 32 -5.63 -9.37 5.86
CA LEU A 32 -6.03 -9.29 7.26
C LEU A 32 -6.50 -7.87 7.61
N GLU A 33 -5.71 -6.85 7.24
CA GLU A 33 -6.04 -5.45 7.47
C GLU A 33 -7.34 -5.03 6.77
N MET A 34 -7.55 -5.48 5.53
CA MET A 34 -8.76 -5.16 4.76
C MET A 34 -10.05 -5.65 5.42
N ASN A 35 -10.01 -6.66 6.28
CA ASN A 35 -11.20 -7.11 7.02
C ASN A 35 -11.72 -6.04 7.99
N SER A 36 -10.88 -5.10 8.40
CA SER A 36 -11.24 -3.98 9.26
C SER A 36 -11.72 -2.74 8.49
N MET A 37 -11.62 -2.75 7.15
CA MET A 37 -11.94 -1.59 6.31
C MET A 37 -13.29 -1.73 5.60
N GLU A 38 -14.06 -0.65 5.55
CA GLU A 38 -15.28 -0.59 4.75
C GLU A 38 -15.00 -0.09 3.34
N PHE A 39 -15.31 -0.92 2.33
CA PHE A 39 -15.21 -0.54 0.93
C PHE A 39 -16.13 -1.38 0.03
N LYS A 40 -16.44 -0.85 -1.15
CA LYS A 40 -17.21 -1.53 -2.19
C LYS A 40 -16.38 -2.68 -2.77
N ALA A 41 -17.01 -3.84 -2.93
CA ALA A 41 -16.36 -5.06 -3.44
C ALA A 41 -15.61 -4.86 -4.77
N SER A 42 -16.06 -3.92 -5.62
CA SER A 42 -15.39 -3.57 -6.89
C SER A 42 -13.98 -3.00 -6.72
N PHE A 43 -13.64 -2.49 -5.53
CA PHE A 43 -12.31 -1.97 -5.22
C PHE A 43 -11.43 -2.95 -4.45
N LYS A 44 -11.98 -4.10 -4.02
CA LYS A 44 -11.29 -5.07 -3.14
C LYS A 44 -9.90 -5.44 -3.67
N GLU A 45 -9.82 -5.94 -4.89
CA GLU A 45 -8.52 -6.37 -5.46
C GLU A 45 -7.52 -5.22 -5.59
N LYS A 46 -7.98 -4.04 -6.01
CA LYS A 46 -7.11 -2.86 -6.13
C LYS A 46 -6.59 -2.40 -4.78
N ILE A 47 -7.45 -2.32 -3.78
CA ILE A 47 -7.06 -1.95 -2.41
C ILE A 47 -6.02 -2.94 -1.89
N MET A 48 -6.27 -4.25 -2.04
CA MET A 48 -5.32 -5.28 -1.61
C MET A 48 -3.97 -5.12 -2.28
N ARG A 49 -3.95 -4.96 -3.60
CA ARG A 49 -2.71 -4.80 -4.37
C ARG A 49 -1.90 -3.58 -3.97
N TYR A 50 -2.56 -2.43 -3.79
CA TYR A 50 -1.89 -1.20 -3.36
C TYR A 50 -1.46 -1.24 -1.90
N LEU A 51 -2.22 -1.90 -1.03
CA LEU A 51 -1.85 -2.07 0.37
C LEU A 51 -0.65 -3.01 0.53
N THR A 52 -0.61 -4.11 -0.21
CA THR A 52 0.57 -4.98 -0.29
C THR A 52 1.80 -4.22 -0.78
N ALA A 53 1.67 -3.45 -1.87
CA ALA A 53 2.77 -2.64 -2.39
C ALA A 53 3.22 -1.57 -1.39
N HIS A 54 2.30 -1.03 -0.58
CA HIS A 54 2.61 -0.08 0.49
C HIS A 54 3.50 -0.74 1.55
N TYR A 55 3.09 -1.87 2.13
CA TYR A 55 3.87 -2.58 3.16
C TYR A 55 5.24 -3.02 2.64
N ALA A 56 5.27 -3.66 1.46
CA ALA A 56 6.51 -4.09 0.85
C ALA A 56 7.48 -2.92 0.59
N THR A 57 6.96 -1.72 0.28
CA THR A 57 7.77 -0.52 0.05
C THR A 57 8.24 0.15 1.35
N LEU A 58 7.49 0.03 2.45
CA LEU A 58 7.96 0.51 3.75
C LEU A 58 9.21 -0.28 4.19
N ASP A 59 9.16 -1.61 4.03
CA ASP A 59 10.27 -2.48 4.39
C ASP A 59 11.41 -2.46 3.37
N ASN A 60 11.08 -2.21 2.09
CA ASN A 60 12.03 -2.18 0.98
C ASN A 60 11.87 -0.86 0.18
N PRO A 61 12.38 0.26 0.71
CA PRO A 61 12.25 1.56 0.08
C PRO A 61 12.91 1.60 -1.30
N LYS A 62 12.32 2.37 -2.22
CA LYS A 62 12.96 2.70 -3.51
C LYS A 62 14.28 3.40 -3.23
N ILE A 63 15.41 2.80 -3.61
CA ILE A 63 16.71 3.46 -3.58
C ILE A 63 16.65 4.60 -4.61
N LYS A 64 16.38 5.83 -4.15
CA LYS A 64 16.58 7.01 -4.98
C LYS A 64 18.07 7.31 -4.98
N SER A 65 18.76 6.98 -6.06
CA SER A 65 20.12 7.47 -6.31
C SER A 65 20.08 8.95 -6.68
N GLU A 66 19.69 9.80 -5.74
CA GLU A 66 20.03 11.22 -5.76
C GLU A 66 21.11 11.42 -4.72
N LYS A 67 22.21 12.07 -5.11
CA LYS A 67 23.23 12.55 -4.18
C LYS A 67 22.53 13.35 -3.07
N VAL A 68 22.40 12.77 -1.88
CA VAL A 68 22.00 13.51 -0.69
C VAL A 68 23.24 14.26 -0.23
N ASP A 69 23.48 15.41 -0.87
CA ASP A 69 24.32 16.44 -0.30
C ASP A 69 23.51 17.09 0.83
N GLY A 70 23.89 16.79 2.08
CA GLY A 70 23.37 17.47 3.26
C GLY A 70 22.04 16.95 3.83
N LEU A 71 22.16 16.24 4.96
CA LEU A 71 21.22 16.19 6.10
C LEU A 71 19.70 16.09 5.80
N GLY A 72 19.14 14.90 6.00
CA GLY A 72 17.70 14.72 6.21
C GLY A 72 17.47 13.81 7.41
N ALA A 73 17.03 14.39 8.52
CA ALA A 73 16.74 13.69 9.76
C ALA A 73 15.91 12.42 9.52
N ILE A 74 16.40 11.29 10.02
CA ILE A 74 15.62 10.07 10.15
C ILE A 74 14.61 10.30 11.28
N ALA A 75 13.49 10.93 10.95
CA ALA A 75 12.34 10.98 11.84
C ALA A 75 11.62 9.62 11.74
N PHE A 76 12.01 8.67 12.60
CA PHE A 76 11.09 7.62 13.01
C PHE A 76 9.99 8.28 13.84
N SER A 77 8.96 8.81 13.18
CA SER A 77 7.82 9.40 13.87
C SER A 77 6.90 8.29 14.36
N ASP A 78 6.98 8.11 15.68
CA ASP A 78 6.00 7.55 16.60
C ASP A 78 4.55 7.41 16.08
N SER A 79 4.07 6.16 16.08
CA SER A 79 2.77 5.72 16.60
C SER A 79 1.59 6.71 16.54
N THR A 80 1.16 7.15 15.36
CA THR A 80 -0.09 7.94 15.22
C THR A 80 -0.94 7.42 14.07
N SER A 81 -2.01 6.67 14.41
CA SER A 81 -3.19 6.33 13.60
C SER A 81 -2.97 5.89 12.14
N GLY A 82 -3.37 4.65 11.77
CA GLY A 82 -3.10 4.01 10.47
C GLY A 82 -3.35 4.81 9.17
N LYS A 83 -4.04 5.95 9.21
CA LYS A 83 -4.19 6.89 8.08
C LYS A 83 -2.95 7.75 7.81
N GLU A 84 -2.12 8.05 8.81
CA GLU A 84 -0.86 8.79 8.60
C GLU A 84 0.21 7.89 7.99
N GLY A 85 0.30 6.64 8.47
CA GLY A 85 1.17 5.62 7.88
C GLY A 85 0.89 5.38 6.38
N LEU A 86 -0.39 5.37 5.97
CA LEU A 86 -0.75 5.23 4.56
C LEU A 86 -0.26 6.37 3.66
N LYS A 87 0.05 7.56 4.19
CA LYS A 87 0.57 8.66 3.37
C LYS A 87 2.05 8.50 3.01
N SER A 88 2.76 7.61 3.69
CA SER A 88 4.22 7.43 3.57
C SER A 88 4.68 6.87 2.23
N THR A 89 3.79 6.25 1.44
CA THR A 89 4.12 5.81 0.08
C THR A 89 3.02 6.18 -0.91
N GLU A 90 3.37 6.29 -2.18
CA GLU A 90 2.40 6.55 -3.25
C GLU A 90 1.30 5.47 -3.33
N TYR A 91 1.63 4.23 -2.96
CA TYR A 91 0.68 3.13 -2.94
C TYR A 91 -0.34 3.28 -1.80
N GLY A 92 0.09 3.71 -0.62
CA GLY A 92 -0.83 3.98 0.49
C GLY A 92 -1.73 5.20 0.23
N GLN A 93 -1.22 6.22 -0.46
CA GLN A 93 -2.02 7.36 -0.93
C GLN A 93 -3.12 6.92 -1.90
N GLU A 94 -2.82 5.95 -2.78
CA GLU A 94 -3.82 5.37 -3.69
C GLU A 94 -4.88 4.55 -2.93
N VAL A 95 -4.50 3.81 -1.87
CA VAL A 95 -5.47 3.17 -0.96
C VAL A 95 -6.44 4.20 -0.38
N LEU A 96 -5.93 5.32 0.15
CA LEU A 96 -6.76 6.40 0.69
C LEU A 96 -7.71 6.98 -0.37
N ARG A 97 -7.23 7.17 -1.61
CA ARG A 97 -8.06 7.65 -2.73
C ARG A 97 -9.16 6.66 -3.07
N LEU A 98 -8.86 5.35 -3.07
CA LEU A 98 -9.82 4.28 -3.35
C LEU A 98 -10.88 4.16 -2.25
N LEU A 99 -10.49 4.25 -0.98
CA LEU A 99 -11.43 4.26 0.16
C LEU A 99 -12.37 5.46 0.08
N LYS A 100 -11.84 6.67 -0.20
CA LYS A 100 -12.67 7.88 -0.39
C LYS A 100 -13.65 7.71 -1.55
N LYS A 101 -13.18 7.19 -2.69
CA LYS A 101 -14.02 6.95 -3.87
C LYS A 101 -15.08 5.88 -3.61
N SER A 102 -14.72 4.84 -2.86
CA SER A 102 -15.62 3.77 -2.44
C SER A 102 -16.77 4.32 -1.60
N ASN A 103 -16.45 5.12 -0.57
CA ASN A 103 -17.44 5.69 0.33
C ASN A 103 -18.37 6.67 -0.38
N LEU A 104 -17.82 7.51 -1.26
CA LEU A 104 -18.64 8.40 -2.10
C LEU A 104 -19.58 7.60 -3.01
N SER A 105 -19.12 6.49 -3.59
CA SER A 105 -19.98 5.63 -4.41
C SER A 105 -21.11 4.97 -3.61
N MET A 106 -20.89 4.63 -2.34
CA MET A 106 -21.94 4.02 -1.50
C MET A 106 -23.06 5.02 -1.21
N LEU A 107 -22.72 6.28 -0.92
CA LEU A 107 -23.70 7.35 -0.65
C LEU A 107 -24.59 7.71 -1.85
N VAL A 108 -24.09 7.58 -3.09
CA VAL A 108 -24.86 7.92 -4.31
C VAL A 108 -25.82 6.80 -4.73
N THR A 109 -25.66 5.60 -4.16
CA THR A 109 -26.52 4.44 -4.47
C THR A 109 -27.53 4.15 -3.35
N SER A 110 -27.66 5.06 -2.37
CA SER A 110 -28.57 4.96 -1.21
C SER A 110 -29.86 5.74 -1.45
#